data_AF-A0A1G1DDU9-F1
#
_entry.id   AF-A0A1G1DDU9-F1
#
_cell.length_a   1.000
_cell.length_b   1.000
_cell.length_c   1.000
_cell.angle_alpha   90.00
_cell.angle_beta   90.00
_cell.angle_gamma   90.00
#
_symmetry.space_group_name_H-M   'P 1'
#
loop_
_entity.id
_entity.type
_entity.pdbx_description
1 polymer ?
#
loop_
_entity_poly.entity_id
_entity_poly.type
_entity_poly.pdbx_seq_one_letter_code
_entity_poly.pdbx_strand_id
1 'polypeptide(L)'
;MKKILLGYFVIISMFLSSISNAAMLNSSDYTITSYNSGIEYYNKGEYISAIEEFSRVIAELPDFAPAYFLRGIIYNDKGEYTSAINDFKKACDMRNEDGCKALQIIL
;
A
#
# COMPACT_ATOMS: atom_id res chain seq x y z
N MET A 1 -8.94 17.49 44.10
CA MET A 1 -7.95 16.59 43.47
C MET A 1 -8.33 16.14 42.05
N LYS A 2 -9.61 15.97 41.67
CA LYS A 2 -10.01 15.50 40.32
C LYS A 2 -9.79 16.48 39.15
N LYS A 3 -9.77 17.81 39.38
CA LYS A 3 -9.65 18.82 38.30
C LYS A 3 -8.26 18.90 37.64
N ILE A 4 -7.20 18.57 38.38
CA ILE A 4 -5.81 18.63 37.88
C ILE A 4 -5.51 17.43 36.95
N LEU A 5 -6.07 16.26 37.27
CA LEU A 5 -5.91 15.03 36.47
C LEU A 5 -6.57 15.13 35.09
N LEU A 6 -7.73 15.80 35.00
CA LEU A 6 -8.47 15.98 33.74
C LEU A 6 -7.71 16.88 32.76
N GLY A 7 -7.04 17.93 33.26
CA GLY A 7 -6.19 18.80 32.45
C GLY A 7 -4.97 18.06 31.88
N TYR A 8 -4.33 17.20 32.67
CA TYR A 8 -3.20 16.38 32.23
C TYR A 8 -3.59 15.38 31.13
N PHE A 9 -4.77 14.76 31.26
CA PHE A 9 -5.32 13.85 30.26
C PHE A 9 -5.61 14.53 28.91
N VAL A 10 -6.21 15.73 28.93
CA VAL A 10 -6.46 16.51 27.71
C VAL A 10 -5.16 16.91 27.02
N ILE A 11 -4.17 17.40 27.78
CA ILE A 11 -2.86 17.78 27.24
C ILE A 11 -2.17 16.56 26.60
N ILE A 12 -2.11 15.41 27.28
CA ILE A 12 -1.53 14.18 26.73
C ILE A 12 -2.22 13.77 25.43
N SER A 13 -3.56 13.84 25.36
CA SER A 13 -4.31 13.48 24.14
C SER A 13 -4.02 14.43 22.96
N MET A 14 -3.85 15.73 23.23
CA MET A 14 -3.50 16.71 22.20
C MET A 14 -2.07 16.48 21.68
N PHE A 15 -1.12 16.21 22.57
CA PHE A 15 0.26 15.88 22.17
C PHE A 15 0.35 14.54 21.43
N LEU A 16 -0.37 13.50 21.87
CA LEU A 16 -0.44 12.22 21.15
C LEU A 16 -0.98 12.41 19.74
N SER A 17 -2.06 13.20 19.57
CA SER A 17 -2.63 13.47 18.25
C SER A 17 -1.64 14.15 17.29
N SER A 18 -0.83 15.10 17.79
CA SER A 18 0.22 15.75 17.00
C SER A 18 1.38 14.82 16.63
N ILE A 19 1.76 13.91 17.53
CA ILE A 19 2.83 12.93 17.27
C ILE A 19 2.35 11.89 16.26
N SER A 20 1.12 11.40 16.39
CA SER A 20 0.52 10.51 15.39
C SER A 20 0.40 11.20 14.03
N ASN A 21 0.01 12.47 13.95
CA ASN A 21 -0.07 13.18 12.67
C ASN A 21 1.30 13.31 11.97
N ALA A 22 2.39 13.55 12.71
CA ALA A 22 3.72 13.67 12.13
C ALA A 22 4.27 12.31 11.62
N ALA A 23 4.04 11.22 12.36
CA ALA A 23 4.40 9.87 11.91
C ALA A 23 3.53 9.39 10.72
N MET A 24 2.25 9.75 10.70
CA MET A 24 1.33 9.46 9.60
C MET A 24 1.64 10.26 8.33
N LEU A 25 2.08 11.51 8.46
CA LEU A 25 2.53 12.32 7.30
C LEU A 25 3.79 11.74 6.65
N ASN A 26 4.75 11.27 7.45
CA ASN A 26 6.01 10.75 6.92
C ASN A 26 5.85 9.35 6.30
N SER A 27 5.01 8.49 6.89
CA SER A 27 4.67 7.18 6.33
C SER A 27 3.84 7.30 5.05
N SER A 28 2.91 8.26 4.98
CA SER A 28 2.14 8.55 3.77
C SER A 28 3.01 9.06 2.62
N ASP A 29 3.95 9.96 2.89
CA ASP A 29 4.84 10.53 1.87
C ASP A 29 5.84 9.48 1.35
N TYR A 30 6.38 8.66 2.26
CA TYR A 30 7.22 7.52 1.89
C TYR A 30 6.46 6.51 1.01
N THR A 31 5.22 6.18 1.37
CA THR A 31 4.40 5.23 0.61
C THR A 31 4.07 5.75 -0.79
N ILE A 32 3.75 7.05 -0.93
CA ILE A 32 3.53 7.68 -2.23
C ILE A 32 4.81 7.63 -3.08
N THR A 33 5.96 7.91 -2.48
CA THR A 33 7.25 7.86 -3.15
C THR A 33 7.55 6.45 -3.67
N SER A 34 7.43 5.43 -2.83
CA SER A 34 7.63 4.03 -3.25
C SER A 34 6.65 3.61 -4.35
N TYR A 35 5.37 3.99 -4.25
CA TYR A 35 4.39 3.68 -5.31
C TYR A 35 4.79 4.29 -6.66
N ASN A 36 5.19 5.55 -6.67
CA ASN A 36 5.63 6.23 -7.90
C ASN A 36 6.92 5.62 -8.45
N SER A 37 7.89 5.27 -7.60
CA SER A 37 9.11 4.57 -8.01
C SER A 37 8.81 3.19 -8.59
N GLY A 38 7.87 2.44 -8.01
CA GLY A 38 7.41 1.16 -8.56
C GLY A 38 6.86 1.30 -9.97
N ILE A 39 6.04 2.33 -10.23
CA ILE A 39 5.54 2.65 -11.58
C ILE A 39 6.68 3.02 -12.52
N GLU A 40 7.63 3.84 -12.09
CA GLU A 40 8.78 4.22 -12.91
C GLU A 40 9.62 3.00 -13.31
N TYR A 41 9.93 2.11 -12.36
CA TYR A 41 10.65 0.87 -12.63
C TYR A 41 9.86 -0.06 -13.56
N TYR A 42 8.54 -0.18 -13.36
CA TYR A 42 7.68 -0.95 -14.25
C TYR A 42 7.77 -0.43 -15.70
N ASN A 43 7.66 0.88 -15.90
CA ASN A 43 7.74 1.50 -17.22
C ASN A 43 9.11 1.33 -17.90
N LYS A 44 10.19 1.16 -17.11
CA LYS A 44 11.54 0.85 -17.60
C LYS A 44 11.78 -0.64 -17.84
N GLY A 45 10.84 -1.52 -17.48
CA GLY A 45 11.01 -2.98 -17.52
C GLY A 45 11.86 -3.54 -16.37
N GLU A 46 12.16 -2.74 -15.35
CA GLU A 46 12.94 -3.13 -14.17
C GLU A 46 12.04 -3.84 -13.15
N TYR A 47 11.53 -5.01 -13.54
CA TYR A 47 10.46 -5.70 -12.82
C TYR A 47 10.81 -6.12 -11.39
N ILE A 48 12.08 -6.45 -11.10
CA ILE A 48 12.51 -6.80 -9.74
C ILE A 48 12.37 -5.58 -8.82
N SER A 49 12.91 -4.44 -9.23
CA SER A 49 12.81 -3.17 -8.49
C SER A 49 11.36 -2.73 -8.32
N ALA A 50 10.53 -2.87 -9.36
CA ALA A 50 9.12 -2.54 -9.30
C ALA A 50 8.36 -3.41 -8.27
N ILE A 51 8.61 -4.72 -8.26
CA ILE A 51 8.04 -5.65 -7.28
C ILE A 51 8.43 -5.25 -5.86
N GLU A 52 9.70 -4.90 -5.63
CA GLU A 52 10.19 -4.49 -4.30
C GLU A 52 9.48 -3.22 -3.80
N GLU A 53 9.34 -2.22 -4.67
CA GLU A 53 8.65 -0.97 -4.33
C GLU A 53 7.15 -1.19 -4.05
N PHE A 54 6.44 -1.95 -4.88
CA PHE A 54 5.03 -2.27 -4.61
C PHE A 54 4.88 -3.12 -3.35
N SER A 55 5.83 -4.01 -3.05
CA SER A 55 5.82 -4.80 -1.82
C SER A 55 6.00 -3.95 -0.57
N ARG A 56 6.81 -2.88 -0.63
CA ARG A 56 6.92 -1.89 0.45
C ARG A 56 5.60 -1.14 0.66
N VAL A 57 4.95 -0.70 -0.42
CA VAL A 57 3.62 -0.07 -0.34
C VAL A 57 2.62 -0.99 0.34
N ILE A 58 2.62 -2.27 -0.03
CA ILE A 58 1.72 -3.28 0.55
C ILE A 58 2.01 -3.55 2.04
N ALA A 59 3.28 -3.51 2.46
CA ALA A 59 3.66 -3.71 3.85
C ALA A 59 3.14 -2.60 4.77
N GLU A 60 3.14 -1.35 4.29
CA GLU A 60 2.66 -0.18 5.03
C GLU A 60 1.15 0.02 4.89
N LEU A 61 0.60 -0.17 3.67
CA LEU A 61 -0.81 -0.04 3.35
C LEU A 61 -1.35 -1.36 2.75
N PRO A 62 -1.67 -2.35 3.61
CA PRO A 62 -2.15 -3.66 3.16
C PRO A 62 -3.52 -3.62 2.44
N ASP A 63 -4.22 -2.49 2.54
CA ASP A 63 -5.49 -2.25 1.87
C ASP A 63 -5.37 -1.34 0.64
N PHE A 64 -4.15 -1.13 0.12
CA PHE A 64 -3.91 -0.33 -1.07
C PHE A 64 -3.95 -1.18 -2.34
N ALA A 65 -5.15 -1.38 -2.87
CA ALA A 65 -5.41 -2.23 -4.03
C ALA A 65 -4.55 -1.95 -5.29
N PRO A 66 -4.21 -0.70 -5.65
CA PRO A 66 -3.40 -0.45 -6.84
C PRO A 66 -2.01 -1.11 -6.80
N ALA A 67 -1.37 -1.21 -5.63
CA ALA A 67 -0.05 -1.84 -5.53
C ALA A 67 -0.13 -3.36 -5.78
N TYR A 68 -1.16 -4.03 -5.29
CA TYR A 68 -1.41 -5.43 -5.62
C TYR A 68 -1.68 -5.63 -7.11
N PHE A 69 -2.54 -4.79 -7.70
CA PHE A 69 -2.84 -4.88 -9.13
C PHE A 69 -1.59 -4.74 -10.00
N LEU A 70 -0.77 -3.70 -9.78
CA LEU A 70 0.44 -3.48 -10.58
C LEU A 70 1.49 -4.58 -10.37
N ARG A 71 1.67 -5.07 -9.14
CA ARG A 71 2.56 -6.20 -8.88
C ARG A 71 2.06 -7.50 -9.53
N GLY A 72 0.75 -7.70 -9.55
CA GLY A 72 0.09 -8.80 -10.26
C GLY A 72 0.33 -8.76 -11.78
N ILE A 73 0.28 -7.59 -12.41
CA ILE A 73 0.65 -7.41 -13.83
C ILE A 73 2.07 -7.90 -14.07
N ILE A 74 3.02 -7.46 -13.23
CA ILE A 74 4.42 -7.85 -13.37
C ILE A 74 4.61 -9.36 -13.24
N TYR A 75 3.96 -9.99 -12.26
CA TYR A 75 4.00 -11.44 -12.11
C TYR A 75 3.41 -12.16 -13.32
N ASN A 76 2.31 -11.66 -13.89
CA ASN A 76 1.72 -12.18 -15.11
C ASN A 76 2.69 -12.10 -16.30
N ASP A 77 3.33 -10.94 -16.50
CA ASP A 77 4.29 -10.73 -17.59
C ASP A 77 5.52 -11.64 -17.46
N LYS A 78 5.86 -12.05 -16.24
CA LYS A 78 6.94 -13.00 -15.93
C LYS A 78 6.51 -14.48 -16.01
N GLY A 79 5.23 -14.76 -16.26
CA GLY A 79 4.67 -16.12 -16.25
C GLY A 79 4.48 -16.73 -14.85
N GLU A 80 4.58 -15.91 -13.80
CA GLU A 80 4.38 -16.31 -12.40
C GLU A 80 2.90 -16.26 -12.03
N TYR A 81 2.08 -17.05 -12.74
CA TYR A 81 0.62 -16.92 -12.70
C TYR A 81 0.01 -17.12 -11.32
N THR A 82 0.55 -18.00 -10.47
CA THR A 82 0.07 -18.19 -9.10
C THR A 82 0.19 -16.91 -8.28
N SER A 83 1.33 -16.20 -8.38
CA SER A 83 1.56 -14.93 -7.70
C SER A 83 0.62 -13.84 -8.26
N ALA A 84 0.48 -13.79 -9.59
CA ALA A 84 -0.43 -12.85 -10.25
C ALA A 84 -1.90 -13.03 -9.83
N ILE A 85 -2.40 -14.27 -9.82
CA ILE A 85 -3.76 -14.61 -9.38
C ILE A 85 -4.00 -14.17 -7.94
N ASN A 86 -3.04 -14.42 -7.04
CA ASN A 86 -3.16 -14.03 -5.64
C ASN A 86 -3.27 -12.50 -5.48
N ASP A 87 -2.42 -11.76 -6.18
CA ASP A 87 -2.40 -10.29 -6.14
C ASP A 87 -3.65 -9.68 -6.80
N PHE A 88 -4.08 -10.19 -7.96
CA PHE A 88 -5.33 -9.75 -8.61
C PHE A 88 -6.56 -10.05 -7.78
N LYS A 89 -6.60 -11.22 -7.14
CA LYS A 89 -7.68 -11.56 -6.21
C LYS A 89 -7.72 -10.60 -5.03
N LYS A 90 -6.57 -10.31 -4.43
CA LYS A 90 -6.49 -9.36 -3.31
C LYS A 90 -6.96 -7.96 -3.74
N ALA A 91 -6.56 -7.49 -4.92
CA ALA A 91 -7.06 -6.25 -5.50
C ALA A 91 -8.58 -6.27 -5.72
N CYS A 92 -9.13 -7.36 -6.27
CA CYS A 92 -10.56 -7.53 -6.50
C CYS A 92 -11.38 -7.57 -5.21
N ASP A 93 -10.89 -8.27 -4.17
CA ASP A 93 -11.51 -8.33 -2.84
C ASP A 93 -11.62 -6.92 -2.21
N MET A 94 -10.73 -6.01 -2.59
CA MET A 94 -10.75 -4.58 -2.23
C MET A 94 -11.55 -3.70 -3.20
N ARG A 95 -12.38 -4.32 -4.05
CA ARG A 95 -13.26 -3.65 -5.02
C ARG A 95 -12.51 -2.86 -6.11
N ASN A 96 -11.26 -3.21 -6.41
CA ASN A 96 -10.56 -2.69 -7.57
C ASN A 96 -11.06 -3.39 -8.84
N GLU A 97 -11.69 -2.62 -9.73
CA GLU A 97 -12.31 -3.13 -10.95
C GLU A 97 -11.29 -3.78 -11.88
N ASP A 98 -10.12 -3.17 -12.03
CA ASP A 98 -9.05 -3.66 -12.92
C ASP A 98 -8.47 -4.99 -12.42
N GLY A 99 -8.28 -5.13 -11.11
CA GLY A 99 -7.89 -6.39 -10.47
C GLY A 99 -8.92 -7.49 -10.68
N CYS A 100 -10.22 -7.20 -10.59
CA CYS A 100 -11.28 -8.17 -10.88
C CYS A 100 -11.27 -8.60 -12.35
N LYS A 101 -11.09 -7.66 -13.29
CA LYS A 101 -10.99 -7.96 -14.73
C LYS A 101 -9.75 -8.80 -15.02
N ALA A 102 -8.60 -8.42 -14.48
CA ALA A 102 -7.35 -9.16 -14.65
C ALA A 102 -7.46 -10.60 -14.12
N LEU A 103 -8.09 -10.79 -12.95
CA LEU A 103 -8.35 -12.11 -12.39
C LEU A 103 -9.23 -12.97 -13.31
N GLN A 104 -10.21 -12.39 -14.01
CA GLN A 104 -11.07 -13.14 -14.93
C GLN A 104 -10.37 -13.53 -16.24
N ILE A 105 -9.33 -12.79 -16.64
CA ILE A 105 -8.60 -13.05 -17.89
C ILE A 105 -7.51 -14.12 -17.69
N ILE A 106 -6.90 -14.17 -16.50
CA ILE A 106 -5.78 -15.07 -16.19
C ILE A 106 -6.23 -16.50 -15.82
N LEU A 107 -7.49 -16.69 -15.42
CA LEU A 107 -8.12 -17.98 -15.09
C LEU A 107 -8.68 -18.68 -16.32
#